data_AF-A0A4P5XXY4-F1
#
_entry.id   AF-A0A4P5XXY4-F1
#
_cell.length_a   1.000
_cell.length_b   1.000
_cell.length_c   1.000
_cell.angle_alpha   90.00
_cell.angle_beta   90.00
_cell.angle_gamma   90.00
#
_symmetry.space_group_name_H-M   'P 1'
#
loop_
_entity.id
_entity.type
_entity.pdbx_description
1 polymer ?
#
loop_
_entity_poly.entity_id
_entity_poly.type
_entity_poly.pdbx_seq_one_letter_code
_entity_poly.pdbx_strand_id
1 'polypeptide(L)' 'MQIDRCICFHLAFVDVLKDAREKKLSAQDVELSLGCGGGCGLCRPYLRRCLRTGETSFDHIITDADEPV' A
#
# COMPACT_ATOMS: atom_id res chain seq x y z
N MET A 1 0.36 16.72 -6.01
CA MET A 1 -0.25 15.47 -6.53
C MET A 1 -0.34 14.53 -5.34
N GLN A 2 -1.52 14.01 -5.02
CA GLN A 2 -1.70 13.18 -3.82
C GLN A 2 -1.79 11.71 -4.23
N ILE A 3 -0.97 10.87 -3.60
CA ILE A 3 -0.94 9.43 -3.81
C ILE A 3 -1.51 8.77 -2.56
N ASP A 4 -2.78 8.40 -2.60
CA ASP A 4 -3.53 7.87 -1.46
C ASP A 4 -4.20 6.52 -1.75
N ARG A 5 -4.01 5.98 -2.95
CA ARG A 5 -4.70 4.79 -3.44
C ARG A 5 -3.94 4.03 -4.50
N CYS A 6 -4.27 2.75 -4.65
CA CYS A 6 -3.96 1.98 -5.84
C CYS A 6 -4.94 2.32 -6.96
N ILE A 7 -4.42 2.79 -8.09
CA ILE A 7 -5.24 3.18 -9.24
C ILE A 7 -5.84 1.99 -9.99
N CYS A 8 -5.19 0.82 -9.99
CA CYS A 8 -5.68 -0.35 -10.72
C CYS A 8 -6.99 -0.88 -10.12
N PHE A 9 -7.07 -0.88 -8.79
CA PHE A 9 -8.20 -1.46 -8.06
C PHE A 9 -9.01 -0.41 -7.29
N HIS A 10 -8.66 0.88 -7.43
CA HIS A 10 -9.31 2.01 -6.76
C HIS A 10 -9.38 1.86 -5.22
N LEU A 11 -8.39 1.18 -4.63
CA LEU A 11 -8.32 0.92 -3.19
C LEU A 11 -7.53 2.01 -2.47
N ALA A 12 -8.15 2.71 -1.51
CA ALA A 12 -7.47 3.70 -0.70
C ALA A 12 -6.57 3.03 0.35
N PHE A 13 -5.38 3.59 0.58
CA PHE A 13 -4.41 3.03 1.52
C PHE A 13 -4.92 3.07 2.97
N VAL A 14 -5.79 4.02 3.31
CA VAL A 14 -6.44 4.08 4.63
C VAL A 14 -7.33 2.87 4.90
N ASP A 15 -8.10 2.43 3.91
CA ASP A 15 -8.97 1.26 4.04
C ASP A 15 -8.14 -0.02 4.09
N VAL A 16 -7.12 -0.12 3.24
CA VAL A 16 -6.17 -1.25 3.25
C VAL A 16 -5.46 -1.36 4.59
N LEU A 17 -4.98 -0.24 5.16
CA LEU A 17 -4.30 -0.21 6.45
C LEU A 17 -5.23 -0.64 7.59
N LYS A 18 -6.48 -0.18 7.56
CA LYS A 18 -7.50 -0.55 8.55
C LYS A 18 -7.74 -2.05 8.51
N ASP A 19 -8.02 -2.60 7.33
CA ASP A 19 -8.25 -4.02 7.11
C ASP A 19 -7.03 -4.88 7.53
N ALA A 20 -5.83 -4.44 7.16
CA ALA A 20 -4.59 -5.13 7.52
C ALA A 20 -4.37 -5.17 9.03
N ARG A 21 -4.69 -4.08 9.75
CA ARG A 21 -4.59 -4.04 11.22
C ARG A 21 -5.64 -4.91 11.90
N GLU A 22 -6.89 -4.85 11.43
CA GLU A 22 -7.99 -5.65 11.99
C GLU A 22 -7.75 -7.16 11.82
N LYS A 23 -7.22 -7.56 10.66
CA LYS A 23 -6.96 -8.97 10.31
C LYS A 23 -5.53 -9.42 10.61
N LYS A 24 -4.68 -8.53 11.13
CA LYS A 24 -3.24 -8.76 11.39
C LYS A 24 -2.47 -9.29 10.16
N LEU A 25 -2.75 -8.69 9.00
CA LEU A 25 -2.16 -9.07 7.71
C LEU A 25 -0.77 -8.43 7.51
N SER A 26 0.13 -9.18 6.90
CA SER A 26 1.39 -8.64 6.38
C SER A 26 1.21 -7.93 5.03
N ALA A 27 2.25 -7.25 4.55
CA ALA A 27 2.25 -6.65 3.21
C ALA A 27 2.03 -7.70 2.12
N GLN A 28 2.65 -8.87 2.24
CA GLN A 28 2.42 -9.97 1.30
C GLN A 28 0.97 -10.47 1.36
N ASP A 29 0.40 -10.62 2.55
CA ASP A 29 -1.01 -11.03 2.69
C ASP A 29 -1.97 -10.00 2.07
N VAL A 30 -1.67 -8.71 2.20
CA VAL A 30 -2.43 -7.63 1.55
C VAL A 30 -2.32 -7.72 0.02
N GLU A 31 -1.12 -7.95 -0.53
CA GLU A 31 -0.94 -8.14 -1.97
C GLU A 31 -1.73 -9.35 -2.50
N LEU A 32 -1.72 -10.46 -1.75
CA LEU A 32 -2.44 -11.69 -2.10
C LEU A 32 -3.97 -11.57 -1.93
N SER A 33 -4.45 -10.87 -0.90
CA SER A 33 -5.87 -10.84 -0.54
C SER A 33 -6.67 -9.71 -1.19
N LEU A 34 -6.07 -8.52 -1.34
CA LEU A 34 -6.75 -7.31 -1.82
C LEU A 34 -6.43 -7.01 -3.29
N GLY A 35 -5.45 -7.70 -3.88
CA GLY A 35 -4.94 -7.43 -5.22
C GLY A 35 -4.16 -6.12 -5.34
N CYS A 36 -4.12 -5.32 -4.27
CA CYS A 36 -3.35 -4.09 -4.18
C CYS A 36 -1.86 -4.42 -4.26
N GLY A 37 -1.20 -4.08 -5.37
CA GLY A 37 0.18 -4.49 -5.68
C GLY A 37 0.30 -5.55 -6.77
N GLY A 38 -0.80 -6.24 -7.12
CA GLY A 38 -0.83 -7.28 -8.17
C GLY A 38 -1.18 -6.80 -9.58
N GLY A 39 -1.60 -5.54 -9.75
CA GLY A 39 -1.89 -4.92 -11.05
C GLY A 39 -0.62 -4.40 -11.73
N CYS A 40 -0.47 -3.07 -11.80
CA CYS A 40 0.75 -2.44 -12.33
C CYS A 40 1.97 -2.51 -11.38
N GLY A 41 1.77 -2.90 -10.12
CA GLY A 41 2.83 -2.97 -9.11
C GLY A 41 3.29 -1.63 -8.52
N LEU A 42 2.93 -0.48 -9.12
CA LEU A 42 3.44 0.83 -8.69
C LEU A 42 3.05 1.24 -7.25
N CYS A 43 1.96 0.70 -6.70
CA CYS A 43 1.51 1.00 -5.34
C CYS A 43 2.26 0.21 -4.25
N ARG A 44 3.09 -0.79 -4.61
CA ARG A 44 3.81 -1.65 -3.66
C ARG A 44 4.69 -0.89 -2.66
N PRO A 45 5.58 0.02 -3.06
CA PRO A 45 6.40 0.76 -2.09
C PRO A 45 5.53 1.60 -1.13
N TYR A 46 4.47 2.21 -1.63
CA TYR A 46 3.52 2.96 -0.79
C TYR A 46 2.79 2.05 0.21
N LEU A 47 2.40 0.84 -0.19
CA LEU A 47 1.78 -0.14 0.72
C LEU A 47 2.74 -0.57 1.82
N ARG A 48 4.01 -0.86 1.49
CA ARG A 48 5.03 -1.21 2.50
C ARG A 48 5.24 -0.07 3.48
N ARG A 49 5.38 1.17 2.99
CA ARG A 49 5.48 2.38 3.82
C ARG A 49 4.26 2.54 4.72
N CYS A 50 3.07 2.40 4.14
CA CYS A 50 1.79 2.54 4.84
C CYS A 50 1.64 1.53 5.98
N LEU A 51 1.94 0.26 5.74
CA LEU A 51 1.86 -0.78 6.76
C LEU A 51 2.89 -0.61 7.87
N ARG A 52 4.09 -0.10 7.54
CA ARG A 52 5.17 0.13 8.51
C ARG A 52 4.96 1.37 9.37
N THR A 53 4.49 2.47 8.78
CA THR A 53 4.43 3.79 9.43
C THR A 53 3.03 4.23 9.81
N GLY A 54 2.01 3.68 9.16
CA GLY A 54 0.63 4.14 9.25
C GLY A 54 0.30 5.35 8.36
N GLU A 55 1.26 5.85 7.56
CA GLU A 55 1.03 6.94 6.61
C GLU A 55 0.23 6.45 5.39
N THR A 56 -0.89 7.11 5.08
CA THR A 56 -1.84 6.64 4.05
C THR A 56 -1.94 7.56 2.84
N SER A 57 -1.17 8.65 2.82
CA SER A 57 -1.19 9.65 1.76
C SER A 57 0.20 10.23 1.58
N PHE A 58 0.66 10.31 0.33
CA PHE A 58 2.00 10.76 -0.02
C PHE A 58 1.94 11.88 -1.06
N ASP A 59 2.90 12.80 -1.00
CA ASP A 59 3.01 13.96 -1.90
C ASP A 59 4.16 13.86 -2.91
N HIS A 60 4.99 12.83 -2.78
CA HIS A 60 6.14 12.53 -3.62
C HIS A 60 6.12 11.07 -4.09
N ILE A 61 6.93 10.78 -5.11
CA ILE A 61 7.05 9.43 -5.65
C ILE A 61 7.95 8.60 -4.71
N ILE A 62 7.44 7.46 -4.25
CA ILE A 62 8.19 6.45 -3.51
C ILE A 62 8.48 5.28 -4.46
N THR A 63 9.73 4.83 -4.49
CA THR A 63 10.19 3.71 -5.30
C THR A 63 10.59 2.53 -4.41
N ASP A 64 10.86 1.37 -5.01
CA ASP A 64 11.32 0.21 -4.24
C ASP A 64 12.66 0.44 -3.53
N ALA A 65 13.50 1.39 -3.99
CA ALA A 65 14.75 1.74 -3.34
C ALA A 65 14.56 2.50 -2.02
N ASP A 66 13.39 3.10 -1.81
CA ASP A 66 13.06 3.91 -0.63
C ASP A 66 12.45 3.09 0.51
N GLU A 67 12.07 1.83 0.25
CA GLU A 67 11.47 0.93 1.22
C GLU A 67 12.32 -0.31 1.48
N PRO A 68 12.40 -0.78 2.73
CA PRO A 68 12.98 -2.08 3.01
C PRO A 68 12.21 -3.20 2.31
N VAL A 69 12.96 -4.20 1.85
CA VAL A 69 12.45 -5.44 1.23
C VAL A 69 11.91 -6.38 2.29
#